data_AF-A0A558CTH0-F1
#
_entry.id   AF-A0A558CTH0-F1
#
_cell.length_a   1.000
_cell.length_b   1.000
_cell.length_c   1.000
_cell.angle_alpha   90.00
_cell.angle_beta   90.00
_cell.angle_gamma   90.00
#
_symmetry.space_group_name_H-M   'P 1'
#
loop_
_entity.id
_entity.type
_entity.pdbx_description
1 polymer ?
#
loop_
_entity_poly.entity_id
_entity_poly.type
_entity_poly.pdbx_seq_one_letter_code
_entity_poly.pdbx_strand_id
1 'polypeptide(L)' 'MPTPERTSQEEIVKAARDILERHGPAQLTMQAVAERVGVRAPSLYKRVRNRDDLVRLVTEATVRDLGEELD' A
#
# COMPACT_ATOMS: atom_id res chain seq x y z
N MET A 1 -3.06 -24.22 -12.88
CA MET A 1 -2.60 -22.82 -12.79
C MET A 1 -2.57 -22.46 -11.31
N PRO A 2 -1.47 -21.96 -10.73
CA PRO A 2 -1.52 -21.42 -9.38
C PRO A 2 -2.49 -20.22 -9.38
N THR A 3 -3.38 -20.15 -8.40
CA THR A 3 -4.25 -18.99 -8.19
C THR A 3 -3.35 -17.75 -8.10
N PRO A 4 -3.55 -16.71 -8.93
CA PRO A 4 -2.75 -15.51 -8.83
C PRO A 4 -2.79 -15.00 -7.39
N GLU A 5 -1.64 -14.60 -6.88
CA GLU A 5 -1.57 -13.99 -5.56
C GLU A 5 -2.57 -12.84 -5.51
N ARG A 6 -3.55 -12.92 -4.60
CA ARG A 6 -4.75 -12.04 -4.59
C ARG A 6 -4.46 -10.55 -4.40
N THR A 7 -3.21 -10.18 -4.15
CA THR A 7 -2.78 -8.79 -3.93
C THR A 7 -1.27 -8.68 -4.14
N SER A 8 -0.78 -7.72 -4.91
CA SER A 8 0.65 -7.40 -5.08
C SER A 8 1.11 -6.28 -4.14
N GLN A 9 2.42 -6.07 -3.99
CA GLN A 9 2.95 -4.91 -3.26
C GLN A 9 2.55 -3.59 -3.91
N GLU A 10 2.52 -3.54 -5.24
CA GLU A 10 2.11 -2.36 -6.00
C GLU A 10 0.65 -1.99 -5.72
N GLU A 11 -0.26 -2.96 -5.70
CA GLU A 11 -1.67 -2.72 -5.35
C GLU A 11 -1.82 -2.21 -3.91
N ILE A 12 -1.00 -2.71 -2.98
CA ILE A 12 -0.97 -2.24 -1.59
C ILE A 12 -0.51 -0.78 -1.51
N VAL A 13 0.58 -0.44 -2.19
CA VAL A 13 1.11 0.93 -2.22
C VAL A 13 0.10 1.88 -2.84
N LYS A 14 -0.51 1.48 -3.96
CA LYS A 14 -1.57 2.25 -4.61
C LYS A 14 -2.74 2.51 -3.67
N ALA A 15 -3.24 1.48 -2.99
CA ALA A 15 -4.35 1.60 -2.03
C ALA A 15 -3.99 2.47 -0.81
N ALA A 16 -2.76 2.37 -0.31
CA ALA A 16 -2.27 3.18 0.80
C ALA A 16 -2.15 4.67 0.42
N ARG A 17 -1.58 4.97 -0.76
CA ARG A 17 -1.50 6.33 -1.31
C ARG A 17 -2.89 6.95 -1.47
N ASP A 18 -3.80 6.18 -2.06
CA ASP A 18 -5.22 6.49 -2.19
C ASP A 18 -5.90 6.91 -0.88
N ILE A 19 -5.60 6.19 0.22
CA ILE A 19 -6.12 6.52 1.54
C ILE A 19 -5.49 7.80 2.07
N LEU A 20 -4.17 7.95 1.92
CA LEU A 20 -3.45 9.15 2.35
C LEU A 20 -3.96 10.41 1.67
N GLU A 21 -4.14 10.36 0.35
CA GLU A 21 -4.59 11.50 -0.47
C GLU A 21 -6.03 11.92 -0.14
N ARG A 22 -6.93 10.97 0.10
CA ARG A 22 -8.36 11.27 0.31
C ARG A 22 -8.77 11.44 1.77
N HIS A 23 -8.06 10.79 2.68
CA HIS A 23 -8.50 10.66 4.08
C HIS A 23 -7.40 11.04 5.08
N GLY A 24 -6.18 11.30 4.62
CA GLY A 24 -5.06 11.72 5.46
C GLY A 24 -4.39 10.58 6.23
N PRO A 25 -3.26 10.87 6.90
CA PRO A 25 -2.40 9.88 7.56
C PRO A 25 -3.04 9.19 8.77
N ALA A 26 -4.00 9.83 9.43
CA ALA A 26 -4.73 9.22 10.55
C ALA A 26 -5.56 8.01 10.10
N GLN A 27 -6.06 8.03 8.87
CA GLN A 27 -6.89 6.97 8.30
C GLN A 27 -6.09 5.85 7.65
N LEU A 28 -4.77 6.02 7.48
CA LEU A 28 -3.89 4.96 7.00
C LEU A 28 -3.68 3.91 8.11
N THR A 29 -4.50 2.86 8.06
CA THR A 29 -4.41 1.70 8.95
C THR A 29 -4.21 0.42 8.15
N MET A 30 -3.61 -0.60 8.79
CA MET A 30 -3.44 -1.93 8.16
C MET A 30 -4.78 -2.52 7.71
N GLN A 31 -5.84 -2.28 8.50
CA GLN A 31 -7.17 -2.77 8.17
C GLN A 31 -7.80 -2.04 6.99
N ALA A 32 -7.72 -0.71 6.95
CA ALA A 32 -8.26 0.07 5.82
C ALA A 32 -7.59 -0.32 4.49
N VAL A 33 -6.28 -0.57 4.51
CA VAL A 33 -5.54 -1.04 3.32
C VAL A 33 -5.98 -2.46 2.93
N ALA A 34 -6.07 -3.38 3.89
CA ALA A 34 -6.49 -4.75 3.63
C ALA A 34 -7.89 -4.82 3.02
N GLU A 35 -8.84 -4.06 3.57
CA GLU A 35 -10.21 -3.94 3.04
C GLU A 35 -10.20 -3.39 1.61
N ARG A 36 -9.41 -2.35 1.34
CA ARG A 36 -9.33 -1.71 0.02
C ARG A 36 -8.73 -2.63 -1.06
N VAL A 37 -7.79 -3.50 -0.71
CA VAL A 37 -7.21 -4.49 -1.63
C VAL A 37 -7.93 -5.85 -1.62
N GLY A 38 -9.04 -5.97 -0.90
CA GLY A 38 -9.88 -7.18 -0.93
C GLY A 38 -9.31 -8.39 -0.18
N VAL A 39 -8.46 -8.16 0.84
CA VAL A 39 -7.89 -9.23 1.67
C VAL A 39 -8.20 -9.04 3.15
N ARG A 40 -7.97 -10.08 3.94
CA ARG A 40 -8.04 -9.97 5.41
C ARG A 40 -6.75 -9.34 5.92
N ALA A 41 -6.82 -8.57 7.01
CA ALA A 41 -5.65 -7.93 7.62
C ALA A 41 -4.47 -8.90 7.88
N PRO A 42 -4.66 -10.14 8.39
CA PRO A 42 -3.55 -11.10 8.54
C PRO A 42 -2.83 -11.47 7.23
N SER A 43 -3.51 -11.42 6.09
CA SER A 43 -2.89 -11.66 4.78
C SER A 43 -2.01 -10.49 4.36
N LEU A 44 -2.38 -9.25 4.72
CA LEU A 44 -1.60 -8.05 4.45
C LEU A 44 -0.25 -8.08 5.21
N TYR A 45 -0.27 -8.54 6.46
CA TYR A 45 0.95 -8.66 7.29
C TYR A 45 2.02 -9.59 6.70
N LYS A 46 1.65 -10.52 5.80
CA LYS A 46 2.62 -11.37 5.09
C LYS A 46 3.46 -10.60 4.08
N ARG A 47 3.01 -9.41 3.66
CA ARG A 47 3.68 -8.56 2.67
C ARG A 47 4.24 -7.27 3.27
N VAL A 48 3.52 -6.69 4.22
CA VAL A 48 3.91 -5.43 4.85
C VAL A 48 3.81 -5.58 6.36
N ARG A 49 4.92 -5.33 7.04
CA ARG A 49 5.08 -5.74 8.44
C ARG A 49 4.22 -4.93 9.40
N ASN A 50 4.00 -3.66 9.10
CA ASN A 50 3.26 -2.72 9.92
C ASN A 50 2.93 -1.44 9.13
N ARG A 51 2.26 -0.50 9.80
CA ARG A 51 1.88 0.81 9.22
C ARG A 51 3.09 1.63 8.79
N ASP A 52 4.18 1.63 9.54
CA ASP A 52 5.37 2.42 9.19
C ASP A 52 6.05 1.88 7.94
N ASP A 53 6.03 0.56 7.75
CA ASP A 53 6.48 -0.11 6.54
C ASP A 53 5.60 0.26 5.33
N LEU A 54 4.27 0.42 5.50
CA LEU A 54 3.39 0.98 4.47
C LEU A 54 3.76 2.41 4.11
N VAL A 55 3.96 3.28 5.11
CA VAL A 55 4.34 4.68 4.90
C VAL A 55 5.66 4.74 4.13
N ARG A 56 6.66 3.96 4.53
CA ARG A 56 7.95 3.86 3.84
C ARG A 56 7.78 3.47 2.37
N LEU A 57 7.01 2.42 2.09
CA LEU A 57 6.78 1.95 0.72
C LEU A 57 6.08 3.01 -0.15
N VAL A 58 5.09 3.73 0.40
CA VAL A 58 4.42 4.82 -0.32
C VAL A 58 5.38 5.97 -0.58
N THR A 59 6.20 6.36 0.40
CA THR A 59 7.21 7.42 0.24
C THR A 59 8.23 7.04 -0.83
N GLU A 60 8.75 5.80 -0.80
CA GLU A 60 9.70 5.30 -1.80
C GLU A 60 9.12 5.32 -3.22
N ALA A 61 7.86 4.90 -3.38
CA ALA A 61 7.18 4.98 -4.67
C ALA A 61 6.98 6.44 -5.12
N THR A 62 6.54 7.32 -4.21
CA THR A 62 6.29 8.73 -4.53
C THR A 62 7.56 9.48 -4.94
N VAL A 63 8.69 9.21 -4.26
CA VAL A 63 9.98 9.79 -4.60
C VAL A 63 10.48 9.27 -5.95
N ARG A 64 10.25 7.99 -6.25
CA ARG A 64 10.58 7.39 -7.55
C ARG A 64 9.79 8.03 -8.68
N ASP A 65 8.46 8.11 -8.53
CA ASP A 65 7.58 8.75 -9.52
C ASP A 65 8.04 10.19 -9.81
N LEU A 66 8.38 10.96 -8.76
CA LEU A 66 8.90 12.32 -8.92
C LEU A 66 10.24 12.35 -9.65
N GLY A 67 11.14 11.40 -9.37
CA GLY A 67 12.42 11.29 -10.08
C GLY A 67 12.21 11.04 -11.57
N GLU A 68 11.28 10.16 -11.93
CA GLU A 68 10.95 9.84 -13.32
C GLU A 68 10.30 11.01 -14.09
N GLU A 69 9.60 11.92 -13.40
CA GLU A 69 9.01 13.12 -14.02
C GLU A 69 10.01 14.28 -14.22
N LEU A 70 11.15 14.25 -13.53
CA LEU A 70 12.16 15.33 -13.56
C LEU A 70 13.33 15.06 -14.53
N ASP A 71 13.44 13.83 -15.06
CA ASP A 71 14.42 13.41 -16.07
C ASP A 71 13.91 13.65 -17.51
#